data_AF-A0A8H5FJ92-F1
#
_entry.id   AF-A0A8H5FJ92-F1
#
_cell.length_a   1.000
_cell.length_b   1.000
_cell.length_c   1.000
_cell.angle_alpha   90.00
_cell.angle_beta   90.00
_cell.angle_gamma   90.00
#
_symmetry.space_group_name_H-M   'P 1'
#
loop_
_entity.id
_entity.type
_entity.pdbx_description
1 polymer ?
#
loop_
_entity_poly.entity_id
_entity_poly.type
_entity_poly.pdbx_seq_one_letter_code
_entity_poly.pdbx_strand_id
1 'polypeptide(L)'
;MRLSSTFATLAIFAASTSAAVIDRRQLIGITNGGTPDVFTSSSQPTRTTLVVPPSGASTIIDSSPIATNTPPAGPTIIDSSPIATITPPTGTTTIIDIFPTDTTCADAEAQKGSYQGLVNDPVCSFMVDDCVKTVASSNTPFYSINSCAVAATCDGVANVLQLAKCSQPSLAGVAQSQLPNLDFSIYADIAGDCAWIPESQGGACPITRQNYIDWFYRTLTELNTPVWPDVDTVIEKFWMPIRSWTNTGETIPYLNFNDWLHWSN
;
A
#
# COMPACT_ATOMS: atom_id res chain seq x y z
N MET A 1 -12.14 62.39 1.87
CA MET A 1 -11.19 61.39 2.39
C MET A 1 -11.25 60.16 1.50
N ARG A 2 -10.20 59.97 0.69
CA ARG A 2 -10.03 58.83 -0.23
C ARG A 2 -9.05 57.86 0.43
N LEU A 3 -9.37 56.59 0.48
CA LEU A 3 -8.38 55.50 0.59
C LEU A 3 -8.71 54.49 -0.50
N SER A 4 -7.97 54.62 -1.59
CA SER A 4 -7.90 53.70 -2.71
C SER A 4 -6.92 52.59 -2.34
N SER A 5 -7.37 51.34 -2.29
CA SER A 5 -6.50 50.18 -2.10
C SER A 5 -6.44 49.40 -3.43
N THR A 6 -5.30 49.51 -4.07
CA THR A 6 -4.92 48.81 -5.30
C THR A 6 -4.36 47.45 -4.89
N PHE A 7 -5.03 46.35 -5.24
CA PHE A 7 -4.46 45.01 -5.11
C PHE A 7 -3.69 44.67 -6.38
N ALA A 8 -2.38 44.45 -6.24
CA ALA A 8 -1.50 43.98 -7.30
C ALA A 8 -1.52 42.44 -7.32
N THR A 9 -1.91 41.87 -8.46
CA THR A 9 -1.85 40.43 -8.73
C THR A 9 -0.42 40.06 -9.11
N LEU A 10 0.27 39.33 -8.23
CA LEU A 10 1.60 38.75 -8.51
C LEU A 10 1.41 37.30 -8.97
N ALA A 11 1.65 37.02 -10.25
CA ALA A 11 1.74 35.67 -10.77
C ALA A 11 3.20 35.20 -10.66
N ILE A 12 3.46 34.18 -9.82
CA ILE A 12 4.73 33.47 -9.78
C ILE A 12 4.51 32.12 -10.45
N PHE A 13 5.08 31.94 -11.64
CA PHE A 13 5.34 30.61 -12.20
C PHE A 13 6.67 30.12 -11.63
N ALA A 14 6.62 29.05 -10.83
CA ALA A 14 7.79 28.27 -10.47
C ALA A 14 7.50 26.81 -10.79
N ALA A 15 8.16 26.29 -11.83
CA ALA A 15 8.29 24.86 -12.04
C ALA A 15 9.29 24.33 -11.02
N SER A 16 8.87 23.41 -10.15
CA SER A 16 9.76 22.69 -9.24
C SER A 16 9.66 21.18 -9.47
N THR A 17 10.68 20.63 -10.13
CA THR A 17 11.03 19.23 -10.02
C THR A 17 11.94 19.08 -8.81
N SER A 18 11.40 18.66 -7.67
CA SER A 18 12.20 18.31 -6.50
C SER A 18 11.56 17.13 -5.78
N ALA A 19 12.26 15.99 -5.81
CA ALA A 19 12.01 14.87 -4.94
C ALA A 19 12.17 15.34 -3.47
N ALA A 20 11.11 15.21 -2.69
CA ALA A 20 11.16 15.40 -1.25
C ALA A 20 11.52 14.06 -0.59
N VAL A 21 12.72 13.96 -0.04
CA VAL A 21 13.04 13.01 1.02
C VAL A 21 12.63 13.68 2.34
N ILE A 22 11.51 13.24 2.90
CA ILE A 22 11.13 13.56 4.27
C ILE A 22 11.80 12.51 5.16
N ASP A 23 12.81 12.90 5.92
CA ASP A 23 13.24 12.15 7.09
C ASP A 23 12.95 12.98 8.35
N ARG A 24 11.96 12.52 9.11
CA ARG A 24 11.69 12.94 10.47
C ARG A 24 11.66 11.67 11.31
N ARG A 25 12.66 11.52 12.18
CA ARG A 25 12.44 11.21 13.61
C ARG A 25 13.71 11.53 14.40
N GLN A 26 13.66 12.65 15.12
CA GLN A 26 14.20 12.64 16.48
C GLN A 26 13.25 11.82 17.35
N LEU A 27 13.81 10.94 18.18
CA LEU A 27 13.37 10.87 19.57
C LEU A 27 14.51 10.42 20.49
N ILE A 28 14.60 11.20 21.56
CA ILE A 28 15.57 11.24 22.64
C ILE A 28 15.45 10.00 23.54
N GLY A 29 16.59 9.53 24.05
CA GLY A 29 16.68 8.68 25.23
C GLY A 29 17.99 8.91 25.97
N ILE A 30 17.95 9.69 27.05
CA ILE A 30 19.05 9.93 27.99
C ILE A 30 19.17 8.71 28.91
N THR A 31 20.37 8.13 29.07
CA THR A 31 20.84 7.53 30.33
C THR A 31 22.37 7.66 30.48
N ASN A 32 22.80 7.61 31.74
CA ASN A 32 24.04 8.15 32.29
C ASN A 32 25.31 7.31 32.04
N GLY A 33 26.45 8.00 31.93
CA GLY A 33 27.75 7.56 32.46
C GLY A 33 28.50 6.45 31.69
N GLY A 34 29.55 6.83 30.97
CA GLY A 34 30.58 5.89 30.51
C GLY A 34 31.67 6.57 29.70
N THR A 35 32.93 6.38 30.10
CA THR A 35 34.16 6.74 29.37
C THR A 35 34.21 6.12 27.96
N PRO A 36 34.93 6.72 27.00
CA PRO A 36 34.94 6.24 25.62
C PRO A 36 35.89 5.06 25.43
N ASP A 37 35.35 3.90 25.07
CA ASP A 37 36.14 2.82 24.44
C ASP A 37 35.89 2.81 22.93
N VAL A 38 37.00 2.82 22.20
CA VAL A 38 37.11 2.72 20.75
C VAL A 38 36.90 1.26 20.35
N PHE A 39 35.93 1.00 19.47
CA PHE A 39 35.86 -0.25 18.71
C PHE A 39 35.79 0.05 17.22
N THR A 40 36.80 -0.42 16.50
CA THR A 40 36.91 -0.48 15.05
C THR A 40 36.52 -1.88 14.56
N SER A 41 35.57 -1.95 13.63
CA SER A 41 35.52 -2.99 12.57
C SER A 41 34.47 -2.55 11.54
N SER A 42 34.85 -2.12 10.33
CA SER A 42 35.18 -2.97 9.17
C SER A 42 33.98 -3.81 8.69
N SER A 43 33.16 -3.19 7.84
CA SER A 43 32.60 -3.78 6.60
C SER A 43 31.66 -2.75 5.94
N GLN A 44 32.14 -2.08 4.90
CA GLN A 44 31.31 -1.24 4.04
C GLN A 44 30.43 -2.14 3.15
N PRO A 45 29.11 -1.92 3.08
CA PRO A 45 28.33 -2.41 1.95
C PRO A 45 28.63 -1.55 0.72
N THR A 46 29.10 -2.19 -0.35
CA THR A 46 29.31 -1.58 -1.67
C THR A 46 27.98 -1.04 -2.19
N ARG A 47 27.89 0.29 -2.29
CA ARG A 47 26.72 0.99 -2.80
C ARG A 47 26.76 0.97 -4.33
N THR A 48 26.03 0.04 -4.95
CA THR A 48 25.80 0.05 -6.39
C THR A 48 24.69 1.07 -6.69
N THR A 49 25.07 2.24 -7.16
CA THR A 49 24.13 3.25 -7.66
C THR A 49 23.68 2.82 -9.06
N LEU A 50 22.43 2.38 -9.20
CA LEU A 50 21.82 2.12 -10.50
C LEU A 50 21.38 3.46 -11.11
N VAL A 51 22.17 3.99 -12.03
CA VAL A 51 21.77 5.14 -12.86
C VAL A 51 20.98 4.57 -14.04
N VAL A 52 19.69 4.82 -14.10
CA VAL A 52 18.86 4.50 -15.27
C VAL A 52 18.95 5.69 -16.24
N PRO A 53 19.57 5.55 -17.42
CA PRO A 53 19.55 6.59 -18.43
C PRO A 53 18.16 6.66 -19.11
N PRO A 54 17.71 7.86 -19.53
CA PRO A 54 16.52 7.96 -20.36
C PRO A 54 16.76 7.27 -21.71
N SER A 55 15.80 6.43 -22.07
CA SER A 55 15.54 5.80 -23.38
C SER A 55 16.47 6.24 -24.53
N GLY A 56 17.33 5.32 -25.00
CA GLY A 56 17.86 5.39 -26.37
C GLY A 56 19.34 5.10 -26.62
N ALA A 57 20.11 4.55 -25.68
CA ALA A 57 21.53 4.24 -25.94
C ALA A 57 21.96 2.87 -25.41
N SER A 58 22.35 1.97 -26.30
CA SER A 58 23.01 0.70 -25.97
C SER A 58 24.38 0.99 -25.35
N THR A 59 24.60 0.57 -24.11
CA THR A 59 25.91 0.65 -23.46
C THR A 59 26.58 -0.72 -23.47
N ILE A 60 27.73 -0.81 -24.13
CA ILE A 60 28.66 -1.94 -24.05
C ILE A 60 29.43 -1.78 -22.74
N ILE A 61 29.30 -2.74 -21.83
CA ILE A 61 30.11 -2.79 -20.61
C ILE A 61 31.40 -3.56 -20.94
N ASP A 62 32.46 -2.84 -21.27
CA ASP A 62 33.83 -3.37 -21.23
C ASP A 62 34.32 -3.29 -19.78
N SER A 63 34.55 -4.46 -19.18
CA SER A 63 35.10 -4.61 -17.84
C SER A 63 36.55 -5.05 -17.94
N SER A 64 37.48 -4.09 -18.03
CA SER A 64 38.90 -4.36 -17.91
C SER A 64 39.48 -3.62 -16.68
N PRO A 65 40.09 -4.33 -15.71
CA PRO A 65 40.71 -3.68 -14.55
C PRO A 65 42.10 -3.09 -14.91
N ILE A 66 42.36 -1.88 -14.40
CA ILE A 66 43.63 -1.16 -14.50
C ILE A 66 44.63 -1.77 -13.51
N ALA A 67 45.70 -2.38 -14.02
CA ALA A 67 46.89 -2.76 -13.25
C ALA A 67 48.08 -1.88 -13.66
N THR A 68 48.77 -1.34 -12.66
CA THR A 68 49.93 -0.44 -12.75
C THR A 68 51.25 -1.19 -13.05
N ASN A 69 51.97 -0.70 -14.07
CA ASN A 69 53.41 -0.79 -14.46
C ASN A 69 54.35 -1.69 -13.61
N THR A 70 55.23 -2.54 -14.17
CA THR A 70 56.50 -2.21 -14.93
C THR A 70 57.09 -3.51 -15.57
N PRO A 71 57.91 -3.49 -16.67
CA PRO A 71 58.22 -4.66 -17.53
C PRO A 71 59.65 -5.26 -17.32
N PRO A 72 60.06 -6.42 -17.90
CA PRO A 72 60.50 -6.47 -19.32
C PRO A 72 60.23 -7.77 -20.12
N ALA A 73 60.06 -7.56 -21.44
CA ALA A 73 60.49 -8.36 -22.60
C ALA A 73 60.20 -9.88 -22.68
N GLY A 74 59.17 -10.23 -23.47
CA GLY A 74 59.03 -11.52 -24.15
C GLY A 74 58.16 -11.37 -25.40
N PRO A 75 58.45 -12.07 -26.52
CA PRO A 75 57.69 -11.90 -27.77
C PRO A 75 56.32 -12.59 -27.68
N THR A 76 55.26 -11.82 -27.94
CA THR A 76 53.88 -12.30 -28.06
C THR A 76 53.68 -13.00 -29.40
N ILE A 77 53.27 -14.27 -29.37
CA ILE A 77 52.75 -15.00 -30.55
C ILE A 77 51.26 -14.69 -30.66
N ILE A 78 50.84 -14.13 -31.81
CA ILE A 78 49.44 -13.85 -32.13
C ILE A 78 48.90 -15.04 -32.95
N ASP A 79 48.08 -15.88 -32.34
CA ASP A 79 47.28 -16.89 -33.04
C ASP A 79 46.07 -16.20 -33.68
N SER A 80 45.95 -16.33 -35.00
CA SER A 80 44.92 -15.69 -35.83
C SER A 80 43.79 -16.68 -36.17
N SER A 81 43.15 -17.24 -35.15
CA SER A 81 41.96 -18.07 -35.32
C SER A 81 40.69 -17.21 -35.37
N PRO A 82 39.78 -17.40 -36.34
CA PRO A 82 38.57 -16.60 -36.47
C PRO A 82 37.58 -16.89 -35.32
N ILE A 83 37.14 -15.83 -34.65
CA ILE A 83 36.12 -15.87 -33.60
C ILE A 83 34.77 -16.24 -34.24
N ALA A 84 34.22 -17.39 -33.85
CA ALA A 84 32.89 -17.81 -34.26
C ALA A 84 31.83 -16.80 -33.77
N THR A 85 31.06 -16.24 -34.70
CA THR A 85 29.96 -15.31 -34.40
C THR A 85 28.82 -16.07 -33.76
N ILE A 86 28.69 -15.96 -32.44
CA ILE A 86 27.56 -16.51 -31.68
C ILE A 86 26.35 -15.59 -31.92
N THR A 87 25.34 -16.08 -32.64
CA THR A 87 24.09 -15.34 -32.85
C THR A 87 23.30 -15.35 -31.52
N PRO A 88 22.90 -14.19 -30.97
CA PRO A 88 22.13 -14.17 -29.74
C PRO A 88 20.76 -14.84 -29.96
N PRO A 89 20.30 -15.70 -29.04
CA PRO A 89 18.99 -16.32 -29.15
C PRO A 89 17.93 -15.23 -29.14
N THR A 90 17.09 -15.22 -30.18
CA THR A 90 15.90 -14.36 -30.28
C THR A 90 14.84 -14.87 -29.31
N GLY A 91 15.08 -14.68 -28.02
CA GLY A 91 14.09 -14.93 -26.98
C GLY A 91 13.04 -13.82 -27.01
N THR A 92 11.79 -14.16 -27.35
CA THR A 92 10.66 -13.27 -27.18
C THR A 92 10.43 -13.06 -25.68
N THR A 93 10.89 -11.93 -25.15
CA THR A 93 10.55 -11.50 -23.79
C THR A 93 9.04 -11.34 -23.70
N THR A 94 8.37 -12.29 -23.07
CA THR A 94 6.93 -12.15 -22.78
C THR A 94 6.83 -11.20 -21.60
N ILE A 95 6.49 -9.94 -21.87
CA ILE A 95 6.14 -9.00 -20.80
C ILE A 95 4.78 -9.47 -20.28
N ILE A 96 4.77 -10.05 -19.09
CA ILE A 96 3.53 -10.38 -18.38
C ILE A 96 2.97 -9.03 -17.91
N ASP A 97 1.86 -8.61 -18.50
CA ASP A 97 1.13 -7.46 -18.01
C ASP A 97 0.49 -7.82 -16.67
N ILE A 98 0.92 -7.16 -15.59
CA ILE A 98 0.47 -7.41 -14.21
C ILE A 98 -0.78 -6.56 -13.91
N PHE A 99 -1.19 -5.68 -14.83
CA PHE A 99 -2.38 -4.88 -14.66
C PHE A 99 -3.65 -5.71 -14.87
N PRO A 100 -4.72 -5.44 -14.09
CA PRO A 100 -6.02 -5.98 -14.40
C PRO A 100 -6.42 -5.63 -15.83
N THR A 101 -6.98 -6.61 -16.54
CA THR A 101 -7.61 -6.36 -17.85
C THR A 101 -8.84 -5.47 -17.70
N ASP A 102 -9.19 -4.73 -18.74
CA ASP A 102 -10.43 -3.93 -18.78
C ASP A 102 -11.67 -4.78 -18.44
N THR A 103 -11.70 -6.05 -18.87
CA THR A 103 -12.78 -6.98 -18.57
C THR A 103 -12.87 -7.29 -17.07
N THR A 104 -11.75 -7.58 -16.41
CA THR A 104 -11.76 -7.85 -14.95
C THR A 104 -12.21 -6.64 -14.13
N CYS A 105 -11.92 -5.43 -14.59
CA CYS A 105 -12.38 -4.21 -13.94
C CYS A 105 -13.88 -3.97 -14.16
N ALA A 106 -14.37 -4.19 -15.38
CA ALA A 106 -15.80 -4.09 -15.68
C ALA A 106 -16.63 -5.12 -14.90
N ASP A 107 -16.14 -6.35 -14.75
CA ASP A 107 -16.81 -7.39 -13.98
C ASP A 107 -16.88 -7.05 -12.48
N ALA A 108 -15.78 -6.57 -11.89
CA ALA A 108 -15.77 -6.14 -10.50
C ALA A 108 -16.70 -4.94 -10.25
N GLU A 109 -16.74 -3.99 -11.20
CA GLU A 109 -17.65 -2.84 -11.13
C GLU A 109 -19.11 -3.28 -11.26
N ALA A 110 -19.41 -4.30 -12.06
CA ALA A 110 -20.74 -4.89 -12.17
C ALA A 110 -21.16 -5.70 -10.92
N GLN A 111 -20.21 -6.14 -10.09
CA GLN A 111 -20.47 -6.81 -8.80
C GLN A 111 -20.48 -5.85 -7.61
N LYS A 112 -20.16 -4.56 -7.81
CA LYS A 112 -20.15 -3.58 -6.73
C LYS A 112 -21.49 -3.53 -5.98
N GLY A 113 -21.42 -3.57 -4.66
CA GLY A 113 -22.55 -3.69 -3.75
C GLY A 113 -23.22 -5.07 -3.73
N SER A 114 -22.64 -6.09 -4.37
CA SER A 114 -23.24 -7.43 -4.44
C SER A 114 -22.48 -8.41 -3.56
N TYR A 115 -22.96 -8.58 -2.32
CA TYR A 115 -22.33 -9.44 -1.32
C TYR A 115 -23.39 -10.08 -0.41
N GLN A 116 -23.18 -11.34 0.00
CA GLN A 116 -24.04 -12.06 0.96
C GLN A 116 -25.54 -12.09 0.58
N GLY A 117 -25.81 -12.15 -0.73
CA GLY A 117 -27.16 -12.17 -1.29
C GLY A 117 -27.78 -10.78 -1.49
N LEU A 118 -27.07 -9.71 -1.16
CA LEU A 118 -27.39 -8.38 -1.66
C LEU A 118 -26.95 -8.26 -3.12
N VAL A 119 -27.64 -7.41 -3.87
CA VAL A 119 -27.34 -7.12 -5.27
C VAL A 119 -27.37 -5.61 -5.44
N ASN A 120 -26.26 -5.03 -5.88
CA ASN A 120 -26.10 -3.58 -6.10
C ASN A 120 -26.56 -2.74 -4.89
N ASP A 121 -26.18 -3.15 -3.68
CA ASP A 121 -26.49 -2.40 -2.47
C ASP A 121 -25.88 -0.98 -2.58
N PRO A 122 -26.70 0.08 -2.49
CA PRO A 122 -26.23 1.44 -2.74
C PRO A 122 -25.31 1.95 -1.63
N VAL A 123 -25.43 1.43 -0.41
CA VAL A 123 -24.59 1.83 0.73
C VAL A 123 -23.19 1.28 0.53
N CYS A 124 -23.07 0.01 0.20
CA CYS A 124 -21.79 -0.62 -0.11
C CYS A 124 -21.14 -0.02 -1.34
N SER A 125 -21.92 0.20 -2.41
CA SER A 125 -21.41 0.84 -3.61
C SER A 125 -20.81 2.22 -3.31
N PHE A 126 -21.46 3.01 -2.46
CA PHE A 126 -20.96 4.32 -2.05
C PHE A 126 -19.65 4.22 -1.25
N MET A 127 -19.54 3.28 -0.31
CA MET A 127 -18.30 3.07 0.45
C MET A 127 -17.15 2.59 -0.43
N VAL A 128 -17.44 1.71 -1.39
CA VAL A 128 -16.47 1.24 -2.39
C VAL A 128 -15.96 2.39 -3.24
N ASP A 129 -16.86 3.25 -3.73
CA ASP A 129 -16.48 4.42 -4.53
C ASP A 129 -15.56 5.37 -3.75
N ASP A 130 -15.87 5.63 -2.48
CA ASP A 130 -15.02 6.47 -1.63
C ASP A 130 -13.65 5.82 -1.36
N CYS A 131 -13.60 4.51 -1.08
CA CYS A 131 -12.36 3.76 -0.91
C CYS A 131 -11.49 3.87 -2.17
N VAL A 132 -12.04 3.50 -3.33
CA VAL A 132 -11.33 3.48 -4.61
C VAL A 132 -10.82 4.88 -4.98
N LYS A 133 -11.66 5.90 -4.80
CA LYS A 133 -11.27 7.31 -5.02
C LYS A 133 -10.14 7.75 -4.08
N THR A 134 -10.19 7.35 -2.81
CA THR A 134 -9.17 7.72 -1.82
C THR A 134 -7.84 7.00 -2.10
N VAL A 135 -7.89 5.72 -2.49
CA VAL A 135 -6.71 4.95 -2.89
C VAL A 135 -6.08 5.50 -4.18
N ALA A 136 -6.88 5.97 -5.13
CA ALA A 136 -6.37 6.55 -6.37
C ALA A 136 -5.73 7.94 -6.15
N SER A 137 -6.25 8.72 -5.19
CA SER A 137 -5.80 10.09 -4.92
C SER A 137 -4.73 10.20 -3.83
N SER A 138 -4.49 9.14 -3.06
CA SER A 138 -3.50 9.10 -1.98
C SER A 138 -2.56 7.92 -2.10
N ASN A 139 -1.33 8.06 -1.60
CA ASN A 139 -0.41 6.93 -1.45
C ASN A 139 -0.55 6.29 -0.06
N THR A 140 -1.77 6.33 0.50
CA THR A 140 -2.09 5.81 1.82
C THR A 140 -2.23 4.29 1.74
N PRO A 141 -1.71 3.52 2.72
CA PRO A 141 -1.91 2.09 2.76
C PRO A 141 -3.40 1.74 2.75
N PHE A 142 -3.76 0.65 2.06
CA PHE A 142 -5.16 0.28 1.78
C PHE A 142 -6.03 0.22 3.04
N TYR A 143 -5.60 -0.52 4.08
CA TYR A 143 -6.30 -0.59 5.37
C TYR A 143 -5.89 0.49 6.38
N SER A 144 -5.34 1.61 5.91
CA SER A 144 -5.29 2.87 6.65
C SER A 144 -6.40 3.84 6.19
N ILE A 145 -7.26 3.42 5.27
CA ILE A 145 -8.43 4.17 4.80
C ILE A 145 -9.68 3.54 5.39
N ASN A 146 -10.43 4.31 6.19
CA ASN A 146 -11.59 3.80 6.92
C ASN A 146 -12.67 3.24 5.96
N SER A 147 -12.98 3.97 4.88
CA SER A 147 -13.94 3.51 3.87
C SER A 147 -13.52 2.21 3.18
N CYS A 148 -12.22 1.92 3.03
CA CYS A 148 -11.77 0.64 2.48
C CYS A 148 -11.99 -0.53 3.45
N ALA A 149 -11.75 -0.32 4.75
CA ALA A 149 -12.02 -1.33 5.76
C ALA A 149 -13.52 -1.60 5.89
N VAL A 150 -14.38 -0.57 5.86
CA VAL A 150 -15.83 -0.77 5.90
C VAL A 150 -16.35 -1.37 4.59
N ALA A 151 -15.92 -0.88 3.43
CA ALA A 151 -16.33 -1.43 2.13
C ALA A 151 -16.03 -2.93 2.05
N ALA A 152 -14.85 -3.36 2.52
CA ALA A 152 -14.49 -4.78 2.55
C ALA A 152 -15.51 -5.64 3.32
N THR A 153 -16.11 -5.11 4.39
CA THR A 153 -17.11 -5.81 5.23
C THR A 153 -18.44 -6.06 4.52
N CYS A 154 -18.74 -5.29 3.49
CA CYS A 154 -20.07 -5.22 2.93
C CYS A 154 -20.13 -5.45 1.41
N ASP A 155 -18.99 -5.34 0.72
CA ASP A 155 -18.79 -5.69 -0.69
C ASP A 155 -17.89 -6.94 -0.85
N GLY A 156 -17.26 -7.39 0.23
CA GLY A 156 -16.27 -8.47 0.24
C GLY A 156 -14.87 -7.98 -0.12
N VAL A 157 -13.85 -8.50 0.56
CA VAL A 157 -12.47 -8.01 0.41
C VAL A 157 -11.97 -8.12 -1.04
N ALA A 158 -12.26 -9.25 -1.68
CA ALA A 158 -11.77 -9.54 -3.02
C ALA A 158 -12.25 -8.52 -4.06
N ASN A 159 -13.54 -8.12 -4.00
CA ASN A 159 -14.11 -7.18 -4.96
C ASN A 159 -13.58 -5.76 -4.75
N VAL A 160 -13.54 -5.27 -3.50
CA VAL A 160 -12.99 -3.93 -3.20
C VAL A 160 -11.52 -3.83 -3.60
N LEU A 161 -10.72 -4.86 -3.31
CA LEU A 161 -9.32 -4.88 -3.74
C LEU A 161 -9.20 -4.89 -5.27
N GLN A 162 -10.05 -5.64 -5.96
CA GLN A 162 -10.04 -5.69 -7.42
C GLN A 162 -10.35 -4.32 -8.03
N LEU A 163 -11.35 -3.60 -7.50
CA LEU A 163 -11.69 -2.25 -7.93
C LEU A 163 -10.58 -1.23 -7.62
N ALA A 164 -9.93 -1.38 -6.46
CA ALA A 164 -8.80 -0.54 -6.10
C ALA A 164 -7.60 -0.75 -7.04
N LYS A 165 -7.31 -2.00 -7.44
CA LYS A 165 -6.28 -2.32 -8.44
C LYS A 165 -6.56 -1.67 -9.80
N CYS A 166 -7.83 -1.60 -10.20
CA CYS A 166 -8.24 -0.94 -11.43
C CYS A 166 -7.99 0.57 -11.41
N SER A 167 -7.92 1.18 -10.23
CA SER A 167 -7.75 2.62 -10.07
C SER A 167 -6.34 3.05 -9.63
N GLN A 168 -5.54 2.12 -9.10
CA GLN A 168 -4.22 2.41 -8.56
C GLN A 168 -3.16 1.39 -9.03
N PRO A 169 -2.28 1.78 -9.98
CA PRO A 169 -1.23 0.91 -10.52
C PRO A 169 -0.30 0.27 -9.48
N SER A 170 -0.06 0.91 -8.33
CA SER A 170 0.82 0.36 -7.28
C SER A 170 0.24 -0.87 -6.58
N LEU A 171 -1.07 -1.12 -6.73
CA LEU A 171 -1.74 -2.32 -6.22
C LEU A 171 -1.78 -3.46 -7.25
N ALA A 172 -1.34 -3.21 -8.49
CA ALA A 172 -1.28 -4.25 -9.52
C ALA A 172 -0.44 -5.44 -9.04
N GLY A 173 -1.02 -6.64 -9.13
CA GLY A 173 -0.37 -7.87 -8.67
C GLY A 173 -0.31 -8.09 -7.15
N VAL A 174 -0.76 -7.14 -6.32
CA VAL A 174 -0.82 -7.30 -4.86
C VAL A 174 -1.91 -8.31 -4.50
N ALA A 175 -1.56 -9.42 -3.88
CA ALA A 175 -2.53 -10.36 -3.34
C ALA A 175 -3.19 -9.81 -2.07
N GLN A 176 -4.41 -10.26 -1.76
CA GLN A 176 -5.12 -9.85 -0.53
C GLN A 176 -4.29 -10.11 0.73
N SER A 177 -3.59 -11.23 0.78
CA SER A 177 -2.70 -11.59 1.89
C SER A 177 -1.43 -10.74 2.02
N GLN A 178 -1.13 -9.93 1.01
CA GLN A 178 0.02 -9.01 0.98
C GLN A 178 -0.38 -7.58 1.31
N LEU A 179 -1.68 -7.33 1.57
CA LEU A 179 -2.13 -6.03 2.04
C LEU A 179 -1.47 -5.69 3.39
N PRO A 180 -1.32 -4.39 3.70
CA PRO A 180 -0.88 -3.98 5.02
C PRO A 180 -1.89 -4.45 6.07
N ASN A 181 -1.44 -4.69 7.30
CA ASN A 181 -2.39 -4.88 8.41
C ASN A 181 -3.32 -3.66 8.58
N LEU A 182 -4.51 -3.89 9.13
CA LEU A 182 -5.44 -2.84 9.52
C LEU A 182 -4.75 -1.83 10.44
N ASP A 183 -4.87 -0.54 10.12
CA ASP A 183 -4.34 0.50 11.01
C ASP A 183 -4.99 0.35 12.39
N PHE A 184 -4.15 0.27 13.42
CA PHE A 184 -4.64 0.04 14.77
C PHE A 184 -5.52 1.19 15.27
N SER A 185 -5.38 2.39 14.71
CA SER A 185 -6.26 3.52 14.97
C SER A 185 -7.68 3.26 14.45
N ILE A 186 -7.82 2.67 13.25
CA ILE A 186 -9.13 2.26 12.73
C ILE A 186 -9.69 1.13 13.60
N TYR A 187 -8.87 0.16 13.99
CA TYR A 187 -9.34 -0.88 14.92
C TYR A 187 -9.84 -0.28 16.24
N ALA A 188 -9.11 0.69 16.80
CA ALA A 188 -9.51 1.38 18.03
C ALA A 188 -10.79 2.20 17.84
N ASP A 189 -11.01 2.80 16.67
CA ASP A 189 -12.27 3.46 16.35
C ASP A 189 -13.45 2.46 16.35
N ILE A 190 -13.22 1.22 15.95
CA ILE A 190 -14.23 0.16 16.03
C ILE A 190 -14.40 -0.30 17.48
N ALA A 191 -13.34 -0.84 18.09
CA ALA A 191 -13.40 -1.51 19.38
C ALA A 191 -13.62 -0.55 20.57
N GLY A 192 -13.32 0.73 20.39
CA GLY A 192 -13.37 1.79 21.41
C GLY A 192 -12.03 1.97 22.14
N ASP A 193 -12.02 2.91 23.09
CA ASP A 193 -10.80 3.35 23.81
C ASP A 193 -10.04 2.21 24.50
N CYS A 194 -10.73 1.12 24.86
CA CYS A 194 -10.13 -0.06 25.47
C CYS A 194 -9.22 -0.86 24.52
N ALA A 195 -9.15 -0.53 23.24
CA ALA A 195 -8.24 -1.15 22.27
C ALA A 195 -6.76 -0.90 22.62
N TRP A 196 -6.45 0.19 23.33
CA TRP A 196 -5.08 0.57 23.69
C TRP A 196 -4.60 -0.03 25.02
N ILE A 197 -5.44 -0.82 25.70
CA ILE A 197 -5.08 -1.43 26.97
C ILE A 197 -3.98 -2.48 26.71
N PRO A 198 -2.81 -2.38 27.38
CA PRO A 198 -1.76 -3.36 27.19
C PRO A 198 -2.19 -4.73 27.71
N GLU A 199 -1.63 -5.80 27.15
CA GLU A 199 -1.93 -7.19 27.55
C GLU A 199 -1.80 -7.42 29.06
N SER A 200 -0.82 -6.76 29.70
CA SER A 200 -0.61 -6.81 31.15
C SER A 200 -1.77 -6.26 31.98
N GLN A 201 -2.71 -5.54 31.39
CA GLN A 201 -3.87 -4.92 32.03
C GLN A 201 -5.21 -5.50 31.54
N GLY A 202 -5.18 -6.61 30.80
CA GLY A 202 -6.38 -7.27 30.25
C GLY A 202 -6.45 -7.26 28.72
N GLY A 203 -5.51 -6.59 28.05
CA GLY A 203 -5.38 -6.57 26.59
C GLY A 203 -6.41 -5.69 25.88
N ALA A 204 -6.19 -5.52 24.58
CA ALA A 204 -7.08 -4.77 23.71
C ALA A 204 -8.47 -5.40 23.71
N CYS A 205 -9.50 -4.59 23.95
CA CYS A 205 -10.87 -5.10 23.88
C CYS A 205 -11.20 -5.55 22.45
N PRO A 206 -11.98 -6.63 22.30
CA PRO A 206 -12.42 -7.12 21.00
C PRO A 206 -13.57 -6.28 20.45
N ILE A 207 -13.78 -6.34 19.13
CA ILE A 207 -14.94 -5.73 18.47
C ILE A 207 -16.20 -6.47 18.92
N THR A 208 -17.18 -5.73 19.43
CA THR A 208 -18.54 -6.23 19.69
C THR A 208 -19.45 -5.94 18.49
N ARG A 209 -20.62 -6.58 18.44
CA ARG A 209 -21.64 -6.25 17.43
C ARG A 209 -22.04 -4.77 17.46
N GLN A 210 -22.25 -4.20 18.65
CA GLN A 210 -22.68 -2.80 18.76
C GLN A 210 -21.58 -1.85 18.26
N ASN A 211 -20.34 -2.11 18.66
CA ASN A 211 -19.15 -1.38 18.21
C ASN A 211 -19.04 -1.37 16.67
N TYR A 212 -19.26 -2.52 16.04
CA TYR A 212 -19.26 -2.64 14.58
C TYR A 212 -20.38 -1.81 13.93
N ILE A 213 -21.61 -1.90 14.45
CA ILE A 213 -22.75 -1.12 13.96
C ILE A 213 -22.46 0.38 14.07
N ASP A 214 -22.00 0.82 15.23
CA ASP A 214 -21.71 2.23 15.49
C ASP A 214 -20.59 2.75 14.59
N TRP A 215 -19.55 1.94 14.37
CA TRP A 215 -18.49 2.25 13.41
C TRP A 215 -19.03 2.39 11.99
N PHE A 216 -19.82 1.43 11.50
CA PHE A 216 -20.38 1.44 10.16
C PHE A 216 -21.23 2.71 9.90
N TYR A 217 -22.15 3.03 10.82
CA TYR A 217 -23.00 4.22 10.70
C TYR A 217 -22.24 5.53 10.91
N ARG A 218 -21.19 5.53 11.74
CA ARG A 218 -20.31 6.70 11.89
C ARG A 218 -19.53 6.98 10.61
N THR A 219 -18.96 5.96 9.97
CA THR A 219 -18.29 6.12 8.67
C THR A 219 -19.26 6.66 7.62
N LEU A 220 -20.49 6.15 7.57
CA LEU A 220 -21.53 6.71 6.69
C LEU A 220 -21.79 8.21 6.95
N THR A 221 -21.85 8.60 8.22
CA THR A 221 -22.03 10.00 8.63
C THR A 221 -20.85 10.86 8.17
N GLU A 222 -19.63 10.41 8.41
CA GLU A 222 -18.39 11.12 8.05
C GLU A 222 -18.26 11.33 6.54
N LEU A 223 -18.69 10.35 5.74
CA LEU A 223 -18.70 10.45 4.29
C LEU A 223 -19.92 11.21 3.74
N ASN A 224 -20.85 11.64 4.60
CA ASN A 224 -22.06 12.36 4.23
C ASN A 224 -22.88 11.64 3.14
N THR A 225 -23.06 10.32 3.30
CA THR A 225 -23.87 9.51 2.38
C THR A 225 -25.36 9.89 2.42
N PRO A 226 -26.05 9.90 1.26
CA PRO A 226 -27.49 10.06 1.21
C PRO A 226 -28.26 8.74 1.45
N VAL A 227 -27.58 7.59 1.50
CA VAL A 227 -28.19 6.26 1.59
C VAL A 227 -27.79 5.56 2.88
N TRP A 228 -28.76 4.92 3.52
CA TRP A 228 -28.60 4.31 4.84
C TRP A 228 -29.26 2.94 4.86
N PRO A 229 -28.55 1.88 5.29
CA PRO A 229 -29.14 0.57 5.41
C PRO A 229 -29.97 0.49 6.69
N ASP A 230 -30.88 -0.47 6.76
CA ASP A 230 -31.45 -0.90 8.02
C ASP A 230 -30.40 -1.66 8.87
N VAL A 231 -30.58 -1.64 10.19
CA VAL A 231 -29.62 -2.24 11.12
C VAL A 231 -29.56 -3.76 10.98
N ASP A 232 -30.66 -4.40 10.57
CA ASP A 232 -30.71 -5.85 10.42
C ASP A 232 -29.86 -6.28 9.21
N THR A 233 -29.85 -5.52 8.12
CA THR A 233 -28.90 -5.69 7.01
C THR A 233 -27.45 -5.58 7.50
N VAL A 234 -27.11 -4.57 8.29
CA VAL A 234 -25.75 -4.41 8.83
C VAL A 234 -25.33 -5.61 9.69
N ILE A 235 -26.26 -6.13 10.49
CA ILE A 235 -26.01 -7.30 11.33
C ILE A 235 -25.90 -8.57 10.49
N GLU A 236 -26.92 -8.90 9.72
CA GLU A 236 -27.07 -10.19 9.07
C GLU A 236 -26.17 -10.35 7.85
N LYS A 237 -25.94 -9.27 7.11
CA LYS A 237 -25.20 -9.32 5.84
C LYS A 237 -23.75 -8.91 5.96
N PHE A 238 -23.37 -8.12 6.97
CA PHE A 238 -22.01 -7.62 7.09
C PHE A 238 -21.30 -8.14 8.33
N TRP A 239 -21.88 -7.96 9.53
CA TRP A 239 -21.27 -8.44 10.79
C TRP A 239 -21.23 -9.96 10.92
N MET A 240 -22.36 -10.63 10.68
CA MET A 240 -22.52 -12.06 10.88
C MET A 240 -21.55 -12.92 10.04
N PRO A 241 -21.30 -12.63 8.76
CA PRO A 241 -20.30 -13.34 7.97
C PRO A 241 -18.89 -13.26 8.54
N ILE A 242 -18.46 -12.09 9.01
CA ILE A 242 -17.14 -11.91 9.65
C ILE A 242 -17.07 -12.78 10.89
N ARG A 243 -18.07 -12.69 11.78
CA ARG A 243 -18.14 -13.48 13.01
C ARG A 243 -18.15 -14.99 12.74
N SER A 244 -18.88 -15.42 11.71
CA SER A 244 -18.94 -16.83 11.31
C SER A 244 -17.59 -17.32 10.79
N TRP A 245 -16.86 -16.48 10.05
CA TRP A 245 -15.54 -16.83 9.53
C TRP A 245 -14.49 -16.87 10.64
N THR A 246 -14.49 -15.89 11.55
CA THR A 246 -13.49 -15.81 12.63
C THR A 246 -13.72 -16.85 13.73
N ASN A 247 -14.97 -17.25 13.96
CA ASN A 247 -15.36 -18.25 14.95
C ASN A 247 -14.84 -17.97 16.37
N THR A 248 -14.86 -16.70 16.78
CA THR A 248 -14.37 -16.22 18.09
C THR A 248 -15.49 -16.03 19.13
N GLY A 249 -16.73 -16.40 18.81
CA GLY A 249 -17.90 -16.18 19.65
C GLY A 249 -18.58 -14.83 19.37
N GLU A 250 -19.00 -14.12 20.42
CA GLU A 250 -19.79 -12.88 20.29
C GLU A 250 -18.93 -11.63 19.98
N THR A 251 -17.61 -11.75 20.10
CA THR A 251 -16.68 -10.63 19.88
C THR A 251 -15.51 -11.07 19.02
N ILE A 252 -14.89 -10.12 18.30
CA ILE A 252 -13.81 -10.38 17.35
C ILE A 252 -12.55 -9.61 17.76
N PRO A 253 -11.49 -10.28 18.22
CA PRO A 253 -10.20 -9.65 18.49
C PRO A 253 -9.53 -9.11 17.22
N TYR A 254 -8.62 -8.14 17.40
CA TYR A 254 -7.85 -7.53 16.30
C TYR A 254 -7.24 -8.54 15.34
N LEU A 255 -6.51 -9.54 15.86
CA LEU A 255 -5.81 -10.51 15.00
C LEU A 255 -6.79 -11.30 14.12
N ASN A 256 -7.94 -11.71 14.65
CA ASN A 256 -8.94 -12.44 13.87
C ASN A 256 -9.63 -11.56 12.83
N PHE A 257 -9.93 -10.30 13.17
CA PHE A 257 -10.51 -9.36 12.21
C PHE A 257 -9.52 -9.01 11.10
N ASN A 258 -8.25 -8.79 11.46
CA ASN A 258 -7.18 -8.56 10.50
C ASN A 258 -6.97 -9.80 9.62
N ASP A 259 -6.95 -11.01 10.16
CA ASP A 259 -6.85 -12.23 9.37
C ASP A 259 -8.03 -12.38 8.41
N TRP A 260 -9.25 -12.07 8.85
CA TRP A 260 -10.42 -12.04 7.97
C TRP A 260 -10.20 -11.08 6.79
N LEU A 261 -9.66 -9.88 7.02
CA LEU A 261 -9.32 -8.93 5.95
C LEU A 261 -8.26 -9.45 4.96
N HIS A 262 -7.44 -10.44 5.34
CA HIS A 262 -6.37 -10.97 4.46
C HIS A 262 -6.75 -12.28 3.76
N TRP A 263 -7.76 -12.98 4.28
CA TRP A 263 -8.02 -14.37 3.90
C TRP A 263 -9.50 -14.72 3.68
N SER A 264 -10.43 -13.80 3.91
CA SER A 264 -11.85 -13.99 3.57
C SER A 264 -12.10 -13.80 2.08
N ASN A 265 -13.02 -14.59 1.52
CA ASN A 265 -13.47 -14.51 0.13
C ASN A 265 -14.90 -13.98 0.08
#